data_AF-A0A087SYG4-F1
#
_entry.id   AF-A0A087SYG4-F1
#
_cell.length_a   1.000
_cell.length_b   1.000
_cell.length_c   1.000
_cell.angle_alpha   90.00
_cell.angle_beta   90.00
_cell.angle_gamma   90.00
#
_symmetry.space_group_name_H-M   'P 1'
#
loop_
_entity.id
_entity.type
_entity.pdbx_description
1 polymer ?
#
loop_
_entity_poly.entity_id
_entity_poly.type
_entity_poly.pdbx_seq_one_letter_code
_entity_poly.pdbx_strand_id
1 'polypeptide(L)'
;MASSPRTETIPTLLRPPSFHPANMEWPADGKPQYVVINPMHIITLQDRTRTFAVRVVEKIKAFSERWFTHVLLLLFLMIYAALGALLFQWVEAPLEIREKQSINRTRELIIKKLWEARHFNDTEWLSAAYRRLKEYEGQLEQHLRSKAPEDSEKIVWTFWGSLFYAGTIFTTIGK
;
A
#
# COMPACT_ATOMS: atom_id res chain seq x y z
N MET A 1 -93.62 49.93 9.03
CA MET A 1 -93.21 48.93 10.04
C MET A 1 -92.03 48.15 9.46
N ALA A 2 -90.83 48.39 9.98
CA ALA A 2 -89.62 47.69 9.56
C ALA A 2 -89.45 46.43 10.43
N SER A 3 -89.35 45.26 9.81
CA SER A 3 -88.95 44.01 10.47
C SER A 3 -87.47 43.76 10.19
N SER A 4 -86.66 43.77 11.24
CA SER A 4 -85.21 43.52 11.21
C SER A 4 -84.90 42.03 10.96
N PRO A 5 -83.88 41.66 10.16
CA PRO A 5 -83.42 40.28 10.07
C PRO A 5 -82.42 39.92 11.18
N ARG A 6 -82.58 38.73 11.76
CA ARG A 6 -81.69 38.12 12.76
C ARG A 6 -80.27 37.96 12.21
N THR A 7 -79.27 38.34 13.00
CA THR A 7 -77.86 38.00 12.75
C THR A 7 -77.58 36.62 13.34
N GLU A 8 -77.44 35.59 12.50
CA GLU A 8 -76.88 34.31 12.94
C GLU A 8 -75.35 34.43 13.01
N THR A 9 -74.77 34.23 14.18
CA THR A 9 -73.33 34.16 14.38
C THR A 9 -72.80 32.77 14.05
N ILE A 10 -72.01 32.66 12.98
CA ILE A 10 -71.31 31.42 12.60
C ILE A 10 -70.17 31.14 13.60
N PRO A 11 -69.97 29.90 14.10
CA PRO A 11 -68.91 29.56 15.05
C PRO A 11 -67.50 29.80 14.49
N THR A 12 -66.60 30.29 15.36
CA THR A 12 -65.23 30.76 15.07
C THR A 12 -64.32 29.74 14.36
N LEU A 13 -64.65 28.45 14.40
CA LEU A 13 -63.87 27.39 13.76
C LEU A 13 -64.04 27.29 12.24
N LEU A 14 -64.95 28.07 11.64
CA LEU A 14 -65.24 28.04 10.19
C LEU A 14 -64.79 29.31 9.45
N ARG A 15 -64.00 30.20 10.06
CA ARG A 15 -63.50 31.39 9.37
C ARG A 15 -62.25 31.06 8.53
N PRO A 16 -62.26 31.28 7.20
CA PRO A 16 -61.06 31.10 6.39
C PRO A 16 -60.02 32.20 6.70
N PRO A 17 -58.72 31.89 6.62
CA PRO A 17 -57.66 32.86 6.93
C PRO A 17 -57.62 33.98 5.88
N SER A 18 -57.60 35.23 6.34
CA SER A 18 -57.48 36.41 5.48
C SER A 18 -56.03 36.59 5.02
N PHE A 19 -55.81 36.50 3.72
CA PHE A 19 -54.51 36.66 3.07
C PHE A 19 -54.21 38.16 2.87
N HIS A 20 -53.10 38.65 3.42
CA HIS A 20 -52.54 39.95 3.04
C HIS A 20 -51.31 39.70 2.18
N PRO A 21 -51.28 40.15 0.90
CA PRO A 21 -50.11 39.95 0.06
C PRO A 21 -49.04 40.97 0.46
N ALA A 22 -47.91 40.49 1.00
CA ALA A 22 -46.69 41.27 1.04
C ALA A 22 -46.10 41.29 -0.38
N ASN A 23 -45.86 42.49 -0.88
CA ASN A 23 -45.27 42.82 -2.17
C ASN A 23 -43.95 42.05 -2.35
N MET A 24 -43.97 41.04 -3.22
CA MET A 24 -42.86 40.13 -3.49
C MET A 24 -42.38 40.33 -4.93
N GLU A 25 -41.28 41.05 -5.08
CA GLU A 25 -40.56 41.13 -6.36
C GLU A 25 -39.73 39.86 -6.55
N TRP A 26 -39.95 39.17 -7.68
CA TRP A 26 -39.29 37.91 -8.02
C TRP A 26 -38.00 38.17 -8.82
N PRO A 27 -36.84 37.61 -8.42
CA PRO A 27 -35.66 37.61 -9.29
C PRO A 27 -35.78 36.49 -10.33
N ALA A 28 -35.54 36.81 -11.59
CA ALA A 28 -35.80 35.98 -12.77
C ALA A 28 -34.72 34.91 -13.08
N ASP A 29 -34.01 34.38 -12.08
CA ASP A 29 -32.98 33.35 -12.29
C ASP A 29 -33.43 31.99 -11.74
N GLY A 30 -33.76 31.08 -12.67
CA GLY A 30 -34.41 29.79 -12.42
C GLY A 30 -33.51 28.70 -11.82
N LYS A 31 -33.36 28.68 -10.48
CA LYS A 31 -33.02 27.46 -9.74
C LYS A 31 -34.13 27.15 -8.73
N PRO A 32 -34.62 25.90 -8.63
CA PRO A 32 -35.72 25.57 -7.73
C PRO A 32 -35.27 25.74 -6.27
N GLN A 33 -35.80 26.76 -5.59
CA GLN A 33 -35.55 27.02 -4.18
C GLN A 33 -36.62 26.31 -3.36
N TYR A 34 -36.26 25.21 -2.70
CA TYR A 34 -37.19 24.48 -1.84
C TYR A 34 -37.39 25.25 -0.54
N VAL A 35 -38.62 25.70 -0.31
CA VAL A 35 -39.05 26.37 0.91
C VAL A 35 -39.78 25.34 1.76
N VAL A 36 -39.10 24.78 2.76
CA VAL A 36 -39.73 23.95 3.80
C VAL A 36 -39.98 24.84 5.00
N ILE A 37 -41.26 25.08 5.31
CA ILE A 37 -41.66 25.83 6.50
C ILE A 37 -42.56 24.95 7.36
N ASN A 38 -42.04 24.48 8.49
CA ASN A 38 -42.76 24.58 9.76
C ASN A 38 -41.73 24.71 10.91
N PRO A 39 -42.00 25.57 11.89
CA PRO A 39 -40.94 26.23 12.65
C PRO A 39 -40.50 25.30 13.76
N MET A 40 -39.26 24.85 13.66
CA MET A 40 -38.23 25.01 14.69
C MET A 40 -37.15 23.97 14.41
N HIS A 41 -36.16 24.40 13.63
CA HIS A 41 -34.85 23.77 13.48
C HIS A 41 -34.73 22.55 12.53
N ILE A 42 -34.44 22.80 11.25
CA ILE A 42 -33.75 21.84 10.37
C ILE A 42 -32.45 22.50 9.94
N ILE A 43 -31.32 22.03 10.47
CA ILE A 43 -29.99 22.36 9.93
C ILE A 43 -29.75 21.39 8.77
N THR A 44 -29.85 21.86 7.53
CA THR A 44 -29.41 21.07 6.37
C THR A 44 -27.87 21.12 6.29
N LEU A 45 -27.18 20.22 6.98
CA LEU A 45 -25.73 20.02 6.85
C LEU A 45 -25.40 19.03 5.72
N GLN A 46 -25.98 19.20 4.53
CA GLN A 46 -25.80 18.27 3.41
C GLN A 46 -25.23 18.92 2.13
N ASP A 47 -24.64 20.10 2.22
CA ASP A 47 -24.18 20.82 1.01
C ASP A 47 -22.64 20.94 0.86
N ARG A 48 -21.85 20.64 1.90
CA ARG A 48 -20.39 20.92 1.85
C ARG A 48 -19.51 19.71 1.54
N THR A 49 -19.92 18.50 1.91
CA THR A 49 -19.15 17.27 1.67
C THR A 49 -19.36 16.70 0.27
N ARG A 50 -20.51 16.97 -0.38
CA ARG A 50 -20.83 16.48 -1.73
C ARG A 50 -20.01 17.16 -2.82
N THR A 51 -19.79 18.47 -2.75
CA THR A 51 -19.19 19.21 -3.88
C THR A 51 -17.71 18.92 -4.07
N PHE A 52 -16.97 18.60 -3.00
CA PHE A 52 -15.56 18.18 -3.13
C PHE A 52 -15.47 16.72 -3.53
N ALA A 53 -16.18 15.81 -2.85
CA ALA A 53 -16.15 14.38 -3.16
C ALA A 53 -16.64 14.09 -4.59
N VAL A 54 -17.73 14.72 -5.05
CA VAL A 54 -18.24 14.56 -6.42
C VAL A 54 -17.24 15.10 -7.44
N ARG A 55 -16.64 16.28 -7.21
CA ARG A 55 -15.57 16.80 -8.09
C ARG A 55 -14.33 15.91 -8.10
N VAL A 56 -13.97 15.30 -6.98
CA VAL A 56 -12.87 14.35 -6.88
C VAL A 56 -13.19 13.07 -7.65
N VAL A 57 -14.39 12.51 -7.49
CA VAL A 57 -14.83 11.31 -8.21
C VAL A 57 -14.95 11.58 -9.71
N GLU A 58 -15.47 12.72 -10.14
CA GLU A 58 -15.53 13.12 -11.55
C GLU A 58 -14.12 13.27 -12.15
N LYS A 59 -13.18 13.90 -11.42
CA LYS A 59 -11.78 14.00 -11.83
C LYS A 59 -11.10 12.64 -11.88
N ILE A 60 -11.33 11.77 -10.90
CA ILE A 60 -10.82 10.39 -10.87
C ILE A 60 -11.39 9.59 -12.04
N LYS A 61 -12.68 9.74 -12.36
CA LYS A 61 -13.33 9.05 -13.48
C LYS A 61 -12.74 9.51 -14.82
N ALA A 62 -12.63 10.82 -15.05
CA ALA A 62 -12.04 11.38 -16.26
C ALA A 62 -10.53 11.04 -16.40
N PHE A 63 -9.82 10.96 -15.28
CA PHE A 63 -8.43 10.50 -15.25
C PHE A 63 -8.32 9.00 -15.52
N SER A 64 -9.19 8.20 -14.89
CA SER A 64 -9.30 6.75 -15.07
C SER A 64 -9.58 6.43 -16.53
N GLU A 65 -10.52 7.08 -17.22
CA GLU A 65 -10.84 6.78 -18.62
C GLU A 65 -9.64 6.90 -19.58
N ARG A 66 -8.66 7.76 -19.27
CA ARG A 66 -7.43 7.91 -20.08
C ARG A 66 -6.27 7.04 -19.60
N TRP A 67 -6.15 6.80 -18.30
CA TRP A 67 -5.01 6.11 -17.70
C TRP A 67 -5.28 4.66 -17.31
N PHE A 68 -6.54 4.21 -17.34
CA PHE A 68 -6.94 2.89 -16.86
C PHE A 68 -6.20 1.77 -17.59
N THR A 69 -6.05 1.85 -18.91
CA THR A 69 -5.31 0.83 -19.68
C THR A 69 -3.84 0.79 -19.28
N HIS A 70 -3.19 1.93 -19.12
CA HIS A 70 -1.79 2.02 -18.70
C HIS A 70 -1.57 1.52 -17.27
N VAL A 71 -2.44 1.91 -16.34
CA VAL A 71 -2.38 1.50 -14.93
C VAL A 71 -2.71 0.03 -14.77
N LEU A 72 -3.71 -0.49 -15.48
CA LEU A 72 -4.07 -1.90 -15.51
C LEU A 72 -2.92 -2.75 -16.07
N LEU A 73 -2.29 -2.31 -17.15
CA LEU A 73 -1.15 -3.00 -17.74
C LEU A 73 0.04 -3.04 -16.76
N LEU A 74 0.32 -1.90 -16.10
CA LEU A 74 1.35 -1.84 -15.06
C LEU A 74 1.02 -2.76 -13.88
N LEU A 75 -0.26 -2.84 -13.48
CA LEU A 75 -0.70 -3.73 -12.42
C LEU A 75 -0.48 -5.20 -12.79
N PHE A 76 -0.84 -5.61 -14.02
CA PHE A 76 -0.56 -6.97 -14.49
C PHE A 76 0.94 -7.28 -14.49
N LEU A 77 1.78 -6.32 -14.90
CA LEU A 77 3.23 -6.46 -14.84
C LEU A 77 3.73 -6.61 -13.39
N MET A 78 3.19 -5.84 -12.44
CA MET A 78 3.54 -5.97 -11.02
C MET A 78 3.11 -7.31 -10.43
N ILE A 79 1.95 -7.84 -10.80
CA ILE A 79 1.50 -9.17 -10.38
C ILE A 79 2.42 -10.24 -10.98
N TYR A 80 2.77 -10.13 -12.26
CA TYR A 80 3.71 -11.03 -12.91
C TYR A 80 5.09 -10.99 -12.23
N ALA A 81 5.56 -9.79 -11.83
CA ALA A 81 6.77 -9.63 -11.04
C ALA A 81 6.69 -10.28 -9.67
N ALA A 82 5.57 -10.13 -8.96
CA ALA A 82 5.35 -10.76 -7.67
C ALA A 82 5.33 -12.29 -7.77
N LEU A 83 4.73 -12.86 -8.82
CA LEU A 83 4.78 -14.30 -9.09
C LEU A 83 6.22 -14.78 -9.35
N GLY A 84 6.98 -14.04 -10.15
CA GLY A 84 8.41 -14.31 -10.36
C GLY A 84 9.20 -14.22 -9.06
N ALA A 85 8.94 -13.22 -8.23
CA ALA A 85 9.57 -13.04 -6.93
C ALA A 85 9.31 -14.22 -5.99
N LEU A 86 8.07 -14.71 -5.93
CA LEU A 86 7.70 -15.88 -5.14
C LEU A 86 8.41 -17.14 -5.65
N LEU A 87 8.51 -17.31 -6.97
CA LEU A 87 9.23 -18.43 -7.58
C LEU A 87 10.72 -18.40 -7.23
N PHE A 88 11.39 -17.26 -7.41
CA PHE A 88 12.80 -17.10 -7.07
C PHE A 88 13.05 -17.29 -5.58
N GLN A 89 12.23 -16.69 -4.73
CA GLN A 89 12.33 -16.87 -3.29
C GLN A 89 12.17 -18.35 -2.91
N TRP A 90 11.22 -19.06 -3.51
CA TRP A 90 10.99 -20.47 -3.19
C TRP A 90 12.14 -21.39 -3.63
N VAL A 91 12.75 -21.10 -4.78
CA VAL A 91 13.84 -21.91 -5.35
C VAL A 91 15.20 -21.56 -4.74
N GLU A 92 15.55 -20.28 -4.66
CA GLU A 92 16.90 -19.82 -4.34
C GLU A 92 17.13 -19.59 -2.84
N ALA A 93 16.11 -19.15 -2.08
CA ALA A 93 16.27 -18.95 -0.64
C ALA A 93 16.71 -20.20 0.14
N PRO A 94 16.14 -21.42 -0.09
CA PRO A 94 16.61 -22.60 0.62
C PRO A 94 18.04 -23.01 0.22
N LEU A 95 18.44 -22.73 -1.03
CA LEU A 95 19.80 -22.98 -1.49
C LEU A 95 20.80 -22.05 -0.79
N GLU A 96 20.50 -20.76 -0.74
CA GLU A 96 21.32 -19.75 -0.05
C GLU A 96 21.49 -20.10 1.44
N ILE A 97 20.40 -20.48 2.12
CA ILE A 97 20.46 -20.85 3.54
C ILE A 97 21.37 -22.05 3.76
N ARG A 98 21.26 -23.09 2.91
CA ARG A 98 22.09 -24.30 3.01
C ARG A 98 23.57 -24.01 2.76
N GLU A 99 23.88 -23.17 1.78
CA GLU A 99 25.25 -22.76 1.46
C GLU A 99 25.87 -21.93 2.58
N LYS A 100 25.10 -20.99 3.16
CA LYS A 100 25.57 -20.21 4.31
C LYS A 100 25.79 -21.09 5.55
N GLN A 101 24.88 -22.02 5.81
CA GLN A 101 25.03 -22.96 6.92
C GLN A 101 26.25 -23.87 6.76
N SER A 102 26.55 -24.33 5.54
CA SER A 102 27.73 -25.17 5.31
C SER A 102 29.04 -24.42 5.54
N ILE A 103 29.12 -23.16 5.09
CA ILE A 103 30.29 -22.29 5.32
C ILE A 103 30.48 -22.01 6.81
N ASN A 104 29.41 -21.63 7.51
CA ASN A 104 29.46 -21.39 8.96
C ASN A 104 29.89 -22.64 9.74
N ARG A 105 29.35 -23.81 9.38
CA ARG A 105 29.75 -25.08 9.99
C ARG A 105 31.22 -25.41 9.75
N THR A 106 31.73 -25.17 8.54
CA THR A 106 33.16 -25.36 8.23
C THR A 106 34.04 -24.43 9.05
N ARG A 107 33.64 -23.16 9.21
CA ARG A 107 34.34 -22.19 10.06
C ARG A 107 34.40 -22.66 11.52
N GLU A 108 33.27 -23.09 12.07
CA GLU A 108 33.21 -23.64 13.45
C GLU A 108 34.10 -24.88 13.61
N LEU A 109 34.09 -25.80 12.63
CA LEU A 109 34.93 -27.00 12.67
C LEU A 109 36.42 -26.66 12.64
N ILE A 110 36.82 -25.64 11.87
CA ILE A 110 38.22 -25.18 11.84
C ILE A 110 38.59 -24.60 13.20
N ILE A 111 37.79 -23.69 13.74
CA ILE A 111 38.05 -23.07 15.05
C ILE A 111 38.15 -24.15 16.13
N LYS A 112 37.23 -25.12 16.14
CA LYS A 112 37.25 -26.23 17.10
C LYS A 112 38.50 -27.09 16.97
N LYS A 113 38.89 -27.46 15.75
CA LYS A 113 40.14 -28.23 15.51
C LYS A 113 41.39 -27.46 15.93
N LEU A 114 41.43 -26.15 15.70
CA LEU A 114 42.53 -25.30 16.15
C LEU A 114 42.59 -25.20 17.68
N TRP A 115 41.43 -25.11 18.32
CA TRP A 115 41.31 -25.11 19.78
C TRP A 115 41.77 -26.43 20.40
N GLU A 116 41.35 -27.57 19.86
CA GLU A 116 41.78 -28.90 20.31
C GLU A 116 43.29 -29.12 20.10
N ALA A 117 43.86 -28.55 19.03
CA ALA A 117 45.28 -28.59 18.74
C ALA A 117 46.13 -27.65 19.61
N ARG A 118 45.53 -26.83 20.48
CA ARG A 118 46.24 -25.79 21.26
C ARG A 118 47.36 -26.33 22.16
N HIS A 119 47.35 -27.62 22.48
CA HIS A 119 48.34 -28.25 23.34
C HIS A 119 49.61 -28.75 22.61
N PHE A 120 49.71 -28.59 21.28
CA PHE A 120 50.92 -28.89 20.53
C PHE A 120 51.96 -27.75 20.64
N ASN A 121 53.21 -28.04 20.26
CA ASN A 121 54.30 -27.06 20.24
C ASN A 121 53.93 -25.83 19.37
N ASP A 122 54.20 -24.61 19.85
CA ASP A 122 53.68 -23.36 19.25
C ASP A 122 53.99 -23.22 17.75
N THR A 123 55.17 -23.67 17.32
CA THR A 123 55.61 -23.60 15.91
C THR A 123 54.88 -24.59 15.00
N GLU A 124 54.64 -25.81 15.48
CA GLU A 124 53.89 -26.84 14.76
C GLU A 124 52.41 -26.47 14.67
N TRP A 125 51.86 -25.94 15.76
CA TRP A 125 50.49 -25.43 15.78
C TRP A 125 50.29 -24.27 14.79
N LEU A 126 51.20 -23.29 14.78
CA LEU A 126 51.12 -22.14 13.88
C LEU A 126 51.17 -22.57 12.41
N SER A 127 52.07 -23.48 12.05
CA SER A 127 52.18 -24.00 10.68
C SER A 127 50.93 -24.80 10.26
N ALA A 128 50.36 -25.60 11.16
CA ALA A 128 49.13 -26.33 10.92
C ALA A 128 47.92 -25.38 10.80
N ALA A 129 47.87 -24.33 11.61
CA ALA A 129 46.83 -23.32 11.57
C ALA A 129 46.86 -22.55 10.24
N TYR A 130 48.03 -22.09 9.82
CA TYR A 130 48.22 -21.38 8.57
C TYR A 130 47.79 -22.23 7.37
N ARG A 131 48.20 -23.50 7.33
CA ARG A 131 47.80 -24.43 6.26
C ARG A 131 46.28 -24.60 6.19
N ARG A 132 45.62 -24.78 7.34
CA ARG A 132 44.16 -24.98 7.40
C ARG A 132 43.37 -23.71 7.07
N LEU A 133 43.87 -22.56 7.47
CA LEU A 133 43.27 -21.28 7.11
C LEU A 133 43.38 -21.02 5.61
N LYS A 134 44.55 -21.31 5.00
CA LYS A 134 44.77 -21.19 3.57
C LYS A 134 43.87 -22.12 2.74
N GLU A 135 43.64 -23.33 3.22
CA GLU A 135 42.71 -24.28 2.58
C GLU A 135 41.26 -23.79 2.63
N TYR A 136 40.84 -23.23 3.77
CA TYR A 136 39.53 -22.59 3.91
C TYR A 136 39.37 -21.35 3.02
N GLU A 137 40.40 -20.50 2.95
CA GLU A 137 40.41 -19.33 2.08
C GLU A 137 40.28 -19.72 0.60
N GLY A 138 40.96 -20.78 0.16
CA GLY A 138 40.80 -21.30 -1.20
C GLY A 138 39.39 -21.81 -1.50
N GLN A 139 38.76 -22.50 -0.55
CA GLN A 139 37.36 -22.93 -0.69
C GLN A 139 36.40 -21.72 -0.72
N LEU A 140 36.63 -20.74 0.17
CA LEU A 140 35.84 -19.52 0.26
C LEU A 140 35.95 -18.71 -1.04
N GLU A 141 37.16 -18.53 -1.58
CA GLU A 141 37.39 -17.81 -2.83
C GLU A 141 36.69 -18.47 -4.02
N GLN A 142 36.72 -19.80 -4.10
CA GLN A 142 35.99 -20.55 -5.12
C GLN A 142 34.46 -20.33 -5.02
N HIS A 143 33.93 -20.29 -3.80
CA HIS A 143 32.53 -19.99 -3.56
C HIS A 143 32.17 -18.53 -3.91
N LEU A 144 33.00 -17.55 -3.52
CA LEU A 144 32.78 -16.14 -3.83
C LEU A 144 32.79 -15.87 -5.34
N ARG A 145 33.76 -16.45 -6.06
CA ARG A 145 33.85 -16.33 -7.53
C ARG A 145 32.62 -16.88 -8.25
N SER A 146 31.90 -17.82 -7.64
CA SER A 146 30.74 -18.47 -8.27
C SER A 146 29.40 -17.76 -8.05
N LYS A 147 29.23 -16.90 -7.03
CA LYS A 147 27.87 -16.48 -6.62
C LYS A 147 27.59 -15.04 -6.14
N ALA A 148 28.56 -14.16 -5.84
CA ALA A 148 28.33 -12.79 -5.32
C ALA A 148 27.45 -12.70 -4.02
N PRO A 149 27.25 -11.52 -3.39
CA PRO A 149 28.18 -10.47 -2.95
C PRO A 149 28.75 -10.73 -1.52
N GLU A 150 29.75 -9.94 -1.15
CA GLU A 150 30.68 -10.07 -0.01
C GLU A 150 30.08 -9.89 1.40
N ASP A 151 28.79 -9.52 1.53
CA ASP A 151 28.15 -9.22 2.82
C ASP A 151 27.46 -10.48 3.41
N SER A 152 28.31 -11.39 3.92
CA SER A 152 28.06 -12.78 4.32
C SER A 152 26.86 -13.08 5.23
N GLU A 153 26.18 -12.09 5.82
CA GLU A 153 25.12 -12.35 6.81
C GLU A 153 23.69 -12.04 6.32
N LYS A 154 23.52 -11.15 5.35
CA LYS A 154 22.17 -10.75 4.92
C LYS A 154 21.60 -11.74 3.91
N ILE A 155 20.38 -12.21 4.14
CA ILE A 155 19.64 -13.05 3.20
C ILE A 155 19.32 -12.21 1.96
N VAL A 156 19.86 -12.61 0.81
CA VAL A 156 19.67 -11.92 -0.47
C VAL A 156 18.31 -12.25 -1.06
N TRP A 157 17.91 -13.53 -1.01
CA TRP A 157 16.66 -14.04 -1.57
C TRP A 157 15.47 -13.85 -0.62
N THR A 158 15.22 -12.60 -0.22
CA THR A 158 13.96 -12.21 0.43
C THR A 158 12.88 -11.92 -0.61
N PHE A 159 11.60 -11.83 -0.21
CA PHE A 159 10.52 -11.45 -1.13
C PHE A 159 10.83 -10.14 -1.88
N TRP A 160 11.23 -9.10 -1.16
CA TRP A 160 11.56 -7.80 -1.73
C TRP A 160 12.82 -7.83 -2.59
N GLY A 161 13.86 -8.59 -2.18
CA GLY A 161 15.06 -8.80 -2.99
C GLY A 161 14.75 -9.54 -4.29
N SER A 162 13.91 -10.58 -4.22
CA SER A 162 13.46 -11.37 -5.37
C SER A 162 12.56 -10.56 -6.31
N LEU A 163 11.73 -9.66 -5.76
CA LEU A 163 10.90 -8.74 -6.53
C LEU A 163 11.74 -7.70 -7.26
N PHE A 164 12.73 -7.13 -6.59
CA PHE A 164 13.69 -6.23 -7.22
C PHE A 164 14.45 -6.92 -8.35
N TYR A 165 14.92 -8.15 -8.10
CA TYR A 165 15.59 -8.99 -9.10
C TYR A 165 14.68 -9.32 -10.31
N ALA A 166 13.42 -9.69 -10.08
CA ALA A 166 12.46 -9.87 -11.17
C ALA A 166 12.27 -8.59 -11.99
N GLY A 167 12.26 -7.42 -11.34
CA GLY A 167 12.20 -6.11 -12.01
C GLY A 167 13.41 -5.82 -12.91
N THR A 168 14.63 -6.18 -12.49
CA THR A 168 15.83 -5.97 -13.32
C THR A 168 15.85 -6.87 -14.55
N ILE A 169 15.25 -8.06 -14.49
CA ILE A 169 15.04 -8.94 -15.65
C ILE A 169 14.11 -8.28 -16.67
N PHE A 170 12.96 -7.76 -16.24
CA PHE A 170 11.98 -7.15 -17.16
C PHE A 170 12.49 -5.87 -17.81
N THR A 171 13.25 -5.08 -17.05
CA THR A 171 13.89 -3.86 -17.55
C THR A 171 15.16 -4.14 -18.33
N THR A 172 15.58 -5.41 -18.41
CA THR A 172 16.80 -5.87 -19.10
C THR A 172 18.09 -5.23 -18.56
N ILE A 173 18.07 -4.75 -17.32
CA ILE A 173 19.23 -4.20 -16.61
C ILE A 173 20.20 -5.33 -16.22
N GLY A 174 19.66 -6.49 -15.80
CA GLY A 174 20.43 -7.63 -15.31
C GLY A 174 21.10 -8.46 -16.42
N LYS A 175 22.04 -7.87 -17.16
CA LYS A 175 23.02 -8.57 -17.98
C LYS A 175 24.34 -8.74 -17.24
#